data_AF-A0A496UXY1-F1
#
_entry.id   AF-A0A496UXY1-F1
#
_cell.length_a   1.000
_cell.length_b   1.000
_cell.length_c   1.000
_cell.angle_alpha   90.00
_cell.angle_beta   90.00
_cell.angle_gamma   90.00
#
_symmetry.space_group_name_H-M   'P 1'
#
loop_
_entity.id
_entity.type
_entity.pdbx_description
1 polymer ?
#
loop_
_entity_poly.entity_id
_entity_poly.type
_entity_poly.pdbx_seq_one_letter_code
_entity_poly.pdbx_strand_id
1 'polypeptide(L)'
;MPWLPRPVIEAHAGLLLTIKLVAVVLASVLIALLFLRRVQREKNKFGDARDREPVLGVLFWLALALAAVGGLALRPWAIGPAGADLVATFFQVGMFVAKLVFFAWLFIWVRWTLPRFRYDQLMHLGWKVMLPLGLANIVVTAVVMALV
;
A
#
# COMPACT_ATOMS: atom_id res chain seq x y z
N MET A 1 -2.14 13.49 -5.09
CA MET A 1 -1.08 12.95 -5.99
C MET A 1 -0.69 14.06 -6.94
N PRO A 2 0.57 14.18 -7.39
CA PRO A 2 0.95 15.22 -8.34
C PRO A 2 0.21 15.13 -9.69
N TRP A 3 -0.12 13.91 -10.14
CA TRP A 3 -0.76 13.67 -11.44
C TRP A 3 -2.29 13.44 -11.38
N LEU A 4 -2.88 13.38 -10.19
CA LEU A 4 -4.33 13.22 -10.03
C LEU A 4 -4.86 14.35 -9.13
N PRO A 5 -5.42 15.41 -9.72
CA PRO A 5 -5.94 16.56 -8.98
C PRO A 5 -7.12 16.14 -8.10
N ARG A 6 -7.25 16.75 -6.91
CA ARG A 6 -8.41 16.59 -6.02
C ARG A 6 -9.77 16.69 -6.74
N PRO A 7 -10.02 17.68 -7.63
CA PRO A 7 -11.31 17.78 -8.31
C PRO A 7 -11.65 16.58 -9.20
N VAL A 8 -10.65 15.90 -9.76
CA VAL A 8 -10.87 14.69 -10.58
C VAL A 8 -11.28 13.50 -9.70
N ILE A 9 -10.71 13.41 -8.50
CA ILE A 9 -11.03 12.37 -7.50
C ILE A 9 -12.44 12.59 -6.97
N GLU A 10 -12.82 13.83 -6.68
CA GLU A 10 -14.17 14.20 -6.25
C GLU A 10 -15.22 13.87 -7.32
N ALA A 11 -14.95 14.20 -8.58
CA ALA A 11 -15.86 13.91 -9.70
C ALA A 11 -16.13 12.41 -9.92
N HIS A 12 -15.17 11.54 -9.58
CA HIS A 12 -15.29 10.08 -9.76
C HIS A 12 -15.33 9.32 -8.42
N ALA A 13 -15.52 10.03 -7.31
CA ALA A 13 -15.38 9.48 -5.96
C ALA A 13 -16.33 8.30 -5.73
N GLY A 14 -17.58 8.40 -6.20
CA GLY A 14 -18.57 7.33 -6.07
C GLY A 14 -18.18 6.02 -6.75
N LEU A 15 -17.64 6.08 -7.96
CA LEU A 15 -17.20 4.90 -8.72
C LEU A 15 -15.89 4.32 -8.16
N LEU A 16 -14.96 5.16 -7.74
CA LEU A 16 -13.71 4.70 -7.11
C LEU A 16 -13.98 4.07 -5.73
N LEU A 17 -15.01 4.52 -5.01
CA LEU A 17 -15.45 3.97 -3.73
C LEU A 17 -16.06 2.60 -3.86
N THR A 18 -17.00 2.45 -4.79
CA THR A 18 -17.62 1.14 -5.06
C THR A 18 -16.56 0.15 -5.47
N ILE A 19 -15.66 0.51 -6.39
CA ILE A 19 -14.59 -0.39 -6.85
C ILE A 19 -13.68 -0.81 -5.68
N LYS A 20 -13.26 0.10 -4.80
CA LYS A 20 -12.40 -0.26 -3.67
C LYS A 20 -13.10 -1.12 -2.63
N LEU A 21 -14.31 -0.76 -2.23
CA LEU A 21 -15.06 -1.55 -1.25
C LEU A 21 -15.37 -2.94 -1.80
N VAL A 22 -15.74 -3.04 -3.08
CA VAL A 22 -15.91 -4.32 -3.78
C VAL A 22 -14.59 -5.10 -3.82
N ALA A 23 -13.46 -4.46 -4.16
CA ALA A 23 -12.16 -5.11 -4.17
C ALA A 23 -11.74 -5.62 -2.78
N VAL A 24 -12.02 -4.86 -1.71
CA VAL A 24 -11.75 -5.27 -0.32
C VAL A 24 -12.64 -6.45 0.09
N VAL A 25 -13.92 -6.44 -0.28
CA VAL A 25 -14.84 -7.58 -0.06
C VAL A 25 -14.33 -8.82 -0.80
N LEU A 26 -13.98 -8.70 -2.07
CA LEU A 26 -13.44 -9.82 -2.85
C LEU A 26 -12.12 -10.36 -2.27
N ALA A 27 -11.20 -9.48 -1.88
CA ALA A 27 -9.92 -9.88 -1.28
C ALA A 27 -10.10 -10.55 0.09
N SER A 28 -10.95 -10.00 0.97
CA SER A 28 -11.23 -10.60 2.28
C SER A 28 -11.95 -11.94 2.18
N VAL A 29 -12.88 -12.09 1.23
CA VAL A 29 -13.55 -13.38 0.96
C VAL A 29 -12.55 -14.39 0.39
N LEU A 30 -11.68 -13.98 -0.55
CA LEU A 30 -10.64 -14.85 -1.10
C LEU A 30 -9.68 -15.34 -0.02
N ILE A 31 -9.21 -14.45 0.86
CA ILE A 31 -8.34 -14.81 1.98
C ILE A 31 -9.07 -15.71 2.99
N ALA A 32 -10.35 -15.42 3.28
CA ALA A 32 -11.18 -16.30 4.11
C ALA A 32 -11.31 -17.71 3.50
N LEU A 33 -11.46 -17.83 2.18
CA LEU A 33 -11.48 -19.12 1.47
C LEU A 33 -10.14 -19.86 1.54
N LEU A 34 -9.01 -19.15 1.42
CA LEU A 34 -7.69 -19.74 1.60
C LEU A 34 -7.49 -20.24 3.04
N PHE A 35 -7.97 -19.48 4.03
CA PHE A 35 -7.96 -19.89 5.42
C PHE A 35 -8.90 -21.07 5.69
N LEU A 36 -10.08 -21.13 5.06
CA LEU A 36 -10.96 -22.30 5.14
C LEU A 36 -10.31 -23.56 4.56
N ARG A 37 -9.61 -23.44 3.43
CA ARG A 37 -8.78 -24.53 2.88
C ARG A 37 -7.68 -24.95 3.85
N ARG A 38 -7.09 -24.00 4.58
CA ARG A 38 -6.10 -24.27 5.63
C ARG A 38 -6.71 -24.99 6.83
N VAL A 39 -7.87 -24.54 7.32
CA VAL A 39 -8.61 -25.20 8.42
C VAL A 39 -8.90 -26.66 8.06
N GLN A 40 -9.34 -26.94 6.83
CA GLN A 40 -9.62 -28.30 6.38
C GLN A 40 -8.36 -29.18 6.33
N ARG A 41 -7.18 -28.62 5.99
CA ARG A 41 -5.92 -29.39 5.95
C ARG A 41 -5.34 -29.71 7.32
N GLU A 42 -5.54 -28.84 8.31
CA GLU A 42 -4.97 -29.01 9.65
C GLU A 42 -5.98 -29.60 10.65
N LYS A 43 -7.15 -30.04 10.18
CA LYS A 43 -8.22 -30.56 11.04
C LYS A 43 -7.78 -31.86 11.73
N ASN A 44 -7.85 -31.88 13.07
CA ASN A 44 -7.51 -33.01 13.95
C ASN A 44 -6.03 -33.44 13.90
N LYS A 45 -5.13 -32.53 13.54
CA LYS A 45 -3.71 -32.87 13.44
C LYS A 45 -2.99 -32.79 14.79
N PHE A 46 -3.46 -31.92 15.69
CA PHE A 46 -2.80 -31.68 16.98
C PHE A 46 -3.67 -32.02 18.20
N GLY A 47 -5.01 -32.04 18.07
CA GLY A 47 -5.90 -32.47 19.14
C GLY A 47 -5.97 -31.51 20.35
N ASP A 48 -5.47 -30.28 20.17
CA ASP A 48 -5.39 -29.23 21.18
C ASP A 48 -6.02 -27.92 20.66
N ALA A 49 -6.11 -26.88 21.49
CA ALA A 49 -6.70 -25.58 21.14
C ALA A 49 -6.08 -24.91 19.90
N ARG A 50 -4.86 -25.30 19.51
CA ARG A 50 -4.16 -24.88 18.29
C ARG A 50 -4.92 -25.18 17.00
N ASP A 51 -5.76 -26.22 16.97
CA ASP A 51 -6.58 -26.57 15.80
C ASP A 51 -7.66 -25.48 15.51
N ARG A 52 -7.92 -24.57 16.46
CA ARG A 52 -8.90 -23.47 16.34
C ARG A 52 -8.30 -22.15 15.89
N GLU A 53 -6.97 -21.98 15.96
CA GLU A 53 -6.28 -20.78 15.48
C GLU A 53 -6.62 -20.38 14.03
N PRO A 54 -6.65 -21.32 13.05
CA PRO A 54 -6.98 -20.94 11.68
C PRO A 54 -8.48 -20.56 11.53
N VAL A 55 -9.36 -20.99 12.44
CA VAL A 55 -10.78 -20.59 12.46
C VAL A 55 -10.94 -19.14 12.90
N LEU A 56 -10.13 -18.68 13.86
CA LEU A 56 -10.09 -17.26 14.26
C LEU A 56 -9.68 -16.36 13.07
N GLY A 57 -8.73 -16.83 12.26
CA GLY A 57 -8.36 -16.17 11.01
C GLY A 57 -9.54 -16.04 10.03
N VAL A 58 -10.31 -17.13 9.83
CA VAL A 58 -11.51 -17.10 8.98
C VAL A 58 -12.54 -16.10 9.52
N LEU A 59 -12.84 -16.14 10.83
CA LEU A 59 -13.81 -15.26 11.47
C LEU A 59 -13.41 -13.78 11.32
N PHE A 60 -12.13 -13.47 11.51
CA PHE A 60 -11.59 -12.13 11.31
C PHE A 60 -11.79 -11.63 9.88
N TRP A 61 -11.44 -12.45 8.87
CA TRP A 61 -11.59 -12.07 7.46
C TRP A 61 -13.06 -11.97 7.02
N LEU A 62 -13.96 -12.81 7.57
CA LEU A 62 -15.40 -12.71 7.32
C LEU A 62 -16.03 -11.49 8.00
N ALA A 63 -15.61 -11.15 9.22
CA ALA A 63 -16.07 -9.94 9.91
C ALA A 63 -15.64 -8.67 9.15
N LEU A 64 -14.41 -8.65 8.62
CA LEU A 64 -13.92 -7.57 7.77
C LEU A 64 -14.71 -7.46 6.46
N ALA A 65 -15.05 -8.59 5.83
CA ALA A 65 -15.88 -8.62 4.63
C ALA A 65 -17.30 -8.07 4.91
N LEU A 66 -17.92 -8.48 6.02
CA LEU A 66 -19.24 -7.99 6.45
C LEU A 66 -19.22 -6.48 6.72
N ALA A 67 -18.18 -5.97 7.39
CA ALA A 67 -18.00 -4.54 7.64
C ALA A 67 -17.84 -3.76 6.32
N ALA A 68 -17.11 -4.29 5.34
CA ALA A 68 -16.97 -3.67 4.02
C ALA A 68 -18.28 -3.69 3.21
N VAL A 69 -19.10 -4.74 3.32
CA VAL A 69 -20.45 -4.81 2.73
C VAL A 69 -21.39 -3.80 3.40
N GLY A 70 -21.34 -3.66 4.72
CA GLY A 70 -22.08 -2.63 5.46
C GLY A 70 -21.69 -1.22 5.03
N GLY A 71 -20.39 -0.97 4.81
CA GLY A 71 -19.88 0.26 4.23
C GLY A 71 -20.42 0.52 2.81
N LEU A 72 -20.65 -0.50 2.00
CA LEU A 72 -21.26 -0.36 0.67
C LEU A 72 -22.76 -0.02 0.76
N ALA A 73 -23.47 -0.65 1.70
CA ALA A 73 -24.90 -0.46 1.92
C ALA A 73 -25.26 0.96 2.38
N LEU A 74 -24.36 1.61 3.13
CA LEU A 74 -24.51 3.00 3.56
C LEU A 74 -24.30 4.03 2.44
N ARG A 75 -23.96 3.60 1.21
CA ARG A 75 -23.74 4.47 0.04
C ARG A 75 -22.88 5.70 0.40
N PRO A 76 -21.60 5.54 0.77
CA PRO A 76 -20.76 6.61 1.33
C PRO A 76 -20.58 7.83 0.43
N TRP A 77 -20.87 7.69 -0.87
CA TRP A 77 -20.95 8.78 -1.86
C TRP A 77 -22.22 9.65 -1.76
N ALA A 78 -23.23 9.23 -1.00
CA ALA A 78 -24.44 9.99 -0.72
C ALA A 78 -24.29 10.91 0.52
N ILE A 79 -23.19 10.80 1.25
CA ILE A 79 -22.91 11.56 2.48
C ILE A 79 -22.21 12.91 2.15
N GLY A 80 -22.80 13.69 1.24
CA GLY A 80 -22.31 15.05 0.91
C GLY A 80 -20.82 15.17 0.53
N PRO A 81 -20.28 16.40 0.48
CA PRO A 81 -18.87 16.64 0.14
C PRO A 81 -17.89 16.06 1.19
N ALA A 82 -18.30 15.96 2.46
CA ALA A 82 -17.49 15.38 3.53
C ALA A 82 -17.15 13.90 3.31
N GLY A 83 -18.03 13.13 2.66
CA GLY A 83 -17.77 11.74 2.29
C GLY A 83 -16.68 11.60 1.22
N ALA A 84 -16.59 12.54 0.28
CA ALA A 84 -15.58 12.55 -0.77
C ALA A 84 -14.18 12.87 -0.19
N ASP A 85 -14.10 13.78 0.78
CA ASP A 85 -12.85 14.20 1.42
C ASP A 85 -12.17 13.07 2.22
N LEU A 86 -12.97 12.33 3.00
CA LEU A 86 -12.47 11.17 3.75
C LEU A 86 -11.86 10.14 2.80
N VAL A 87 -12.47 9.95 1.63
CA VAL A 87 -12.05 8.96 0.64
C VAL A 87 -10.80 9.39 -0.10
N ALA A 88 -10.72 10.67 -0.47
CA ALA A 88 -9.50 11.25 -1.00
C ALA A 88 -8.35 11.06 0.01
N THR A 89 -8.62 11.24 1.31
CA THR A 89 -7.65 11.06 2.39
C THR A 89 -7.18 9.61 2.51
N PHE A 90 -8.10 8.65 2.66
CA PHE A 90 -7.74 7.23 2.76
C PHE A 90 -7.00 6.72 1.52
N PHE A 91 -7.34 7.20 0.33
CA PHE A 91 -6.62 6.84 -0.89
C PHE A 91 -5.20 7.42 -0.92
N GLN A 92 -5.05 8.68 -0.53
CA GLN A 92 -3.74 9.33 -0.48
C GLN A 92 -2.83 8.65 0.54
N VAL A 93 -3.35 8.36 1.73
CA VAL A 93 -2.63 7.63 2.78
C VAL A 93 -2.28 6.23 2.30
N GLY A 94 -3.22 5.48 1.73
CA GLY A 94 -2.98 4.14 1.21
C GLY A 94 -1.89 4.11 0.14
N MET A 95 -1.86 5.11 -0.74
CA MET A 95 -0.82 5.22 -1.79
C MET A 95 0.53 5.66 -1.25
N PHE A 96 0.55 6.50 -0.23
CA PHE A 96 1.78 6.82 0.50
C PHE A 96 2.36 5.57 1.17
N VAL A 97 1.53 4.79 1.87
CA VAL A 97 1.94 3.53 2.50
C VAL A 97 2.43 2.52 1.46
N ALA A 98 1.75 2.40 0.31
CA ALA A 98 2.19 1.54 -0.78
C ALA A 98 3.59 1.92 -1.30
N LYS A 99 3.87 3.22 -1.48
CA LYS A 99 5.21 3.70 -1.85
C LYS A 99 6.24 3.36 -0.78
N LEU A 100 5.92 3.55 0.50
CA LEU A 100 6.81 3.20 1.60
C LEU A 100 7.14 1.71 1.61
N VAL A 101 6.12 0.84 1.49
CA VAL A 101 6.31 -0.62 1.45
C VAL A 101 7.13 -1.02 0.23
N PHE A 102 6.89 -0.41 -0.93
CA PHE A 102 7.69 -0.64 -2.14
C PHE A 102 9.16 -0.27 -1.94
N PHE A 103 9.45 0.90 -1.38
CA PHE A 103 10.84 1.31 -1.10
C PHE A 103 11.49 0.44 -0.01
N ALA A 104 10.76 0.06 1.03
CA ALA A 104 11.25 -0.86 2.05
C ALA A 104 11.61 -2.24 1.45
N TRP A 105 10.73 -2.78 0.60
CA TRP A 105 11.00 -4.00 -0.16
C TRP A 105 12.22 -3.84 -1.07
N LEU A 106 12.32 -2.72 -1.78
CA LEU A 106 13.48 -2.41 -2.64
C LEU A 106 14.79 -2.36 -1.84
N PHE A 107 14.80 -1.76 -0.64
CA PHE A 107 16.00 -1.74 0.22
C PHE A 107 16.41 -3.14 0.68
N ILE A 108 15.45 -3.99 1.05
CA ILE A 108 15.74 -5.39 1.42
C ILE A 108 16.28 -6.16 0.21
N TRP A 109 15.66 -5.97 -0.96
CA TRP A 109 16.10 -6.60 -2.20
C TRP A 109 17.52 -6.18 -2.62
N VAL A 110 17.82 -4.88 -2.55
CA VAL A 110 19.16 -4.33 -2.82
C VAL A 110 20.19 -4.91 -1.84
N ARG A 111 19.85 -5.06 -0.56
CA ARG A 111 20.72 -5.67 0.45
C ARG A 111 21.07 -7.12 0.12
N TRP A 112 20.18 -7.87 -0.53
CA TRP A 112 20.42 -9.27 -0.91
C TRP A 112 21.15 -9.41 -2.24
N THR A 113 21.08 -8.42 -3.13
CA THR A 113 21.68 -8.48 -4.47
C THR A 113 23.09 -7.91 -4.56
N LEU A 114 23.45 -6.94 -3.71
CA LEU A 114 24.77 -6.29 -3.75
C LEU A 114 25.82 -6.99 -2.86
N PRO A 115 27.00 -7.33 -3.41
CA PRO A 115 28.16 -7.72 -2.61
C PRO A 115 28.64 -6.58 -1.72
N ARG A 116 29.20 -6.90 -0.54
CA ARG A 116 29.71 -5.88 0.39
C ARG A 116 30.87 -5.10 -0.23
N PHE A 117 30.70 -3.80 -0.47
CA PHE A 117 31.76 -2.91 -0.97
C PHE A 117 32.79 -2.59 0.10
N ARG A 118 34.05 -2.41 -0.31
CA ARG A 118 35.12 -1.96 0.61
C ARG A 118 34.95 -0.47 0.92
N TYR A 119 35.35 -0.06 2.13
CA TYR A 119 35.22 1.32 2.60
C TYR A 119 35.85 2.34 1.64
N ASP A 120 37.04 2.05 1.11
CA ASP A 120 37.73 2.95 0.16
C ASP A 120 36.94 3.19 -1.12
N GLN A 121 36.26 2.16 -1.62
CA GLN A 121 35.45 2.24 -2.84
C GLN A 121 34.18 3.06 -2.59
N LEU A 122 33.58 2.89 -1.41
CA LEU A 122 32.42 3.67 -0.98
C LEU A 122 32.79 5.15 -0.83
N MET A 123 33.94 5.45 -0.23
CA MET A 123 34.45 6.81 -0.09
C MET A 123 34.74 7.45 -1.45
N HIS A 124 35.35 6.69 -2.36
CA HIS A 124 35.61 7.16 -3.73
C HIS A 124 34.30 7.48 -4.48
N LEU A 125 33.29 6.61 -4.38
CA LEU A 125 31.98 6.85 -5.00
C LEU A 125 31.29 8.09 -4.41
N GLY A 126 31.27 8.22 -3.09
CA GLY A 126 30.66 9.36 -2.40
C GLY A 126 31.30 10.69 -2.78
N TRP A 127 32.63 10.78 -2.69
CA TRP A 127 33.34 12.06 -2.85
C TRP A 127 33.61 12.43 -4.30
N LYS A 128 33.95 11.46 -5.17
CA LYS A 128 34.30 11.77 -6.56
C LYS A 128 33.12 11.73 -7.53
N VAL A 129 32.05 11.02 -7.20
CA VAL A 129 30.90 10.87 -8.10
C VAL A 129 29.65 11.54 -7.53
N MET A 130 29.20 11.16 -6.33
CA MET A 130 27.91 11.63 -5.80
C MET A 130 27.92 13.13 -5.48
N LEU A 131 29.02 13.66 -4.93
CA LEU A 131 29.12 15.07 -4.55
C LEU A 131 29.15 16.02 -5.78
N PRO A 132 30.03 15.81 -6.79
CA PRO A 132 30.01 16.66 -7.99
C PRO A 132 28.68 16.57 -8.75
N LEU A 133 28.08 15.38 -8.81
CA LEU A 133 26.80 15.17 -9.49
C LEU A 133 25.64 15.84 -8.76
N GLY A 134 25.65 15.84 -7.42
CA GLY A 134 24.70 16.60 -6.60
C GLY A 134 24.83 18.11 -6.81
N LEU A 135 26.04 18.65 -6.82
CA LEU A 135 26.29 20.07 -7.10
C LEU A 135 25.85 20.45 -8.52
N ALA A 136 26.16 19.61 -9.51
CA ALA A 136 25.71 19.83 -10.89
C ALA A 136 24.18 19.88 -10.99
N ASN A 137 23.46 18.99 -10.28
CA ASN A 137 22.00 18.99 -10.27
C ASN A 137 21.42 20.29 -9.68
N ILE A 138 22.00 20.79 -8.58
CA ILE A 138 21.58 22.07 -7.98
C ILE A 138 21.78 23.22 -8.97
N VAL A 139 22.93 23.29 -9.66
CA VAL A 139 23.19 24.36 -10.64
C VAL A 139 22.22 24.25 -11.82
N VAL A 140 22.00 23.04 -12.36
CA VAL A 140 21.07 22.81 -13.48
C VAL A 140 19.65 23.22 -13.10
N THR A 141 19.17 22.80 -11.93
CA THR A 141 17.81 23.17 -11.47
C THR A 141 17.67 24.66 -11.24
N ALA A 142 18.69 25.34 -10.70
CA ALA A 142 18.70 26.79 -10.56
C ALA A 142 18.64 27.51 -11.91
N VAL A 143 19.40 27.05 -12.91
CA VAL A 143 19.36 27.61 -14.27
C VAL A 143 18.00 27.40 -14.92
N VAL A 144 17.43 26.19 -14.82
CA VAL A 144 16.10 25.89 -15.39
C VAL A 144 15.03 26.80 -14.78
N MET A 145 15.02 26.98 -13.46
CA MET A 145 14.08 27.87 -12.78
C MET A 145 14.30 29.36 -13.07
N ALA A 146 15.50 29.76 -13.49
CA ALA A 146 15.78 31.14 -13.89
C ALA A 146 15.40 31.43 -15.36
N LEU A 147 15.32 30.39 -16.20
CA LEU A 147 14.98 30.49 -17.61
C LEU A 147 13.48 30.29 -17.90
N VAL A 148 12.76 29.57 -17.02
CA VAL A 148 11.31 29.33 -17.07
C VAL A 148 10.58 30.40 -16.28
#